data_AF-A0A560WR94-F1
#
_entry.id   AF-A0A560WR94-F1
#
_cell.length_a   1.000
_cell.length_b   1.000
_cell.length_c   1.000
_cell.angle_alpha   90.00
_cell.angle_beta   90.00
_cell.angle_gamma   90.00
#
_symmetry.space_group_name_H-M   'P 1'
#
loop_
_entity.id
_entity.type
_entity.pdbx_description
1 polymer ?
#
loop_
_entity_poly.entity_id
_entity_poly.type
_entity_poly.pdbx_seq_one_letter_code
_entity_poly.pdbx_strand_id
1 'polypeptide(L)' 'MQREKWFEKVAWSYIPCHWKGFAVMAAIIFPTVSAIILVQMLLDRLGYGHAEWLAFVIFFIPALLFLFGVAKRHS' A
#
# COMPACT_ATOMS: atom_id res chain seq x y z
N MET A 1 -11.62 -16.38 -17.01
CA MET A 1 -12.28 -17.32 -16.06
C MET A 1 -11.39 -17.94 -14.98
N GLN A 2 -10.33 -18.71 -15.28
CA GLN A 2 -9.45 -19.24 -14.19
C GLN A 2 -8.66 -18.15 -13.45
N ARG A 3 -8.19 -17.12 -14.17
CA ARG A 3 -7.45 -15.99 -13.59
C ARG A 3 -8.31 -15.12 -12.66
N GLU A 4 -9.58 -14.94 -13.01
CA GLU A 4 -10.56 -14.22 -12.19
C GLU A 4 -10.88 -14.99 -10.92
N LYS A 5 -11.09 -16.31 -11.00
CA LYS A 5 -11.27 -17.17 -9.81
C LYS A 5 -10.04 -17.17 -8.90
N TRP A 6 -8.83 -17.10 -9.47
CA TRP A 6 -7.60 -16.96 -8.68
C TRP A 6 -7.53 -15.60 -7.99
N PHE A 7 -7.82 -14.52 -8.71
CA PHE A 7 -7.89 -13.17 -8.15
C PHE A 7 -8.93 -13.08 -7.04
N GLU A 8 -10.11 -13.66 -7.26
CA GLU A 8 -11.19 -13.67 -6.29
C GLU A 8 -10.76 -14.45 -5.04
N LYS A 9 -10.23 -15.66 -5.21
CA LYS A 9 -9.81 -16.49 -4.06
C LYS A 9 -8.65 -15.87 -3.28
N VAL A 10 -7.67 -15.28 -3.96
CA VAL A 10 -6.50 -14.66 -3.32
C VAL A 10 -6.87 -13.32 -2.72
N ALA A 11 -7.50 -12.41 -3.47
CA ALA A 11 -7.84 -11.08 -2.98
C ALA A 11 -8.88 -11.12 -1.86
N TRP A 12 -9.89 -11.99 -1.95
CA TRP A 12 -10.88 -12.14 -0.88
C TRP A 12 -10.30 -12.80 0.38
N SER A 13 -9.27 -13.65 0.27
CA SER A 13 -8.51 -14.16 1.43
C SER A 13 -7.60 -13.11 2.08
N TYR A 14 -7.51 -11.89 1.54
CA TYR A 14 -6.79 -10.78 2.16
C TYR A 14 -7.72 -9.60 2.50
N ILE A 15 -9.04 -9.76 2.31
CA ILE A 15 -10.01 -8.80 2.80
C ILE A 15 -10.22 -9.06 4.30
N PRO A 16 -10.00 -8.06 5.17
CA PRO A 16 -10.17 -8.27 6.59
C PRO A 16 -11.63 -8.60 6.93
N CYS A 17 -11.85 -9.66 7.70
CA CYS A 17 -13.20 -10.07 8.12
C CYS A 17 -13.81 -9.14 9.19
N HIS A 18 -13.03 -8.21 9.75
CA HIS A 18 -13.40 -7.39 10.90
C HIS A 18 -13.04 -5.92 10.66
N TRP A 19 -13.85 -5.00 11.19
CA TRP A 19 -13.62 -3.54 11.06
C TRP A 19 -12.22 -3.10 11.54
N LYS A 20 -11.68 -3.80 12.56
CA LYS A 20 -10.33 -3.54 13.09
C LYS A 20 -9.25 -3.75 12.04
N GLY A 21 -9.38 -4.76 11.18
CA GLY A 21 -8.43 -5.00 10.09
C GLY A 21 -8.47 -3.90 9.04
N PHE A 22 -9.66 -3.37 8.73
CA PHE A 22 -9.81 -2.18 7.88
C PHE A 22 -9.19 -0.94 8.51
N ALA A 23 -9.38 -0.73 9.82
CA ALA A 23 -8.78 0.40 10.53
C ALA A 23 -7.24 0.34 10.50
N VAL A 24 -6.64 -0.84 10.69
CA VAL A 24 -5.18 -1.02 10.60
C VAL A 24 -4.69 -0.81 9.16
N MET A 25 -5.40 -1.33 8.15
CA MET A 25 -5.05 -1.08 6.75
C MET A 25 -5.09 0.42 6.41
N ALA A 26 -6.12 1.13 6.85
CA ALA A 26 -6.23 2.58 6.67
C ALA A 26 -5.09 3.33 7.38
N ALA A 27 -4.75 2.93 8.61
CA ALA A 27 -3.64 3.51 9.37
C ALA A 27 -2.26 3.32 8.72
N ILE A 28 -2.12 2.39 7.77
CA ILE A 28 -0.90 2.21 6.98
C ILE A 28 -1.00 2.97 5.66
N ILE A 29 -2.12 2.82 4.94
CA ILE A 29 -2.32 3.42 3.62
C ILE A 29 -2.28 4.96 3.69
N PHE A 30 -2.99 5.58 4.63
CA PHE A 30 -3.06 7.04 4.70
C PHE A 30 -1.70 7.70 4.95
N PRO A 31 -0.88 7.26 5.94
CA PRO A 31 0.45 7.80 6.12
C PRO A 31 1.38 7.51 4.95
N THR A 32 1.33 6.32 4.36
CA THR A 32 2.17 5.96 3.20
C THR A 32 1.88 6.86 1.99
N VAL A 33 0.60 7.04 1.64
CA VAL A 33 0.20 7.92 0.53
C VAL A 33 0.61 9.37 0.81
N SER A 34 0.39 9.84 2.04
CA SER A 34 0.79 11.19 2.45
C SER A 34 2.31 11.39 2.34
N ALA A 35 3.11 10.39 2.76
CA ALA A 35 4.56 10.43 2.66
C ALA A 35 5.04 10.45 1.21
N ILE A 36 4.44 9.65 0.32
CA ILE A 36 4.78 9.64 -1.12
C ILE A 36 4.55 11.03 -1.73
N ILE A 37 3.38 11.63 -1.49
CA ILE A 37 3.03 12.94 -2.04
C ILE A 37 3.96 14.03 -1.51
N LEU A 38 4.20 14.06 -0.19
CA LEU A 38 5.07 15.06 0.43
C LEU A 38 6.52 14.95 -0.04
N VAL A 39 7.03 13.71 -0.18
CA VAL A 39 8.39 13.48 -0.67
C VAL A 39 8.51 13.83 -2.14
N GLN A 40 7.53 13.50 -2.99
CA GLN A 40 7.52 13.93 -4.39
C GLN A 40 7.50 15.46 -4.50
N MET A 41 6.63 16.14 -3.75
CA MET A 41 6.60 17.62 -3.71
C MET A 41 7.95 18.22 -3.28
N LEU A 42 8.65 17.58 -2.33
CA LEU A 42 9.97 18.02 -1.89
C LEU A 42 11.04 17.80 -2.96
N LEU A 43 11.03 16.63 -3.62
CA LEU A 43 11.96 16.30 -4.70
C LEU A 43 11.78 17.24 -5.90
N ASP A 44 10.53 17.55 -6.26
CA ASP A 44 10.21 18.51 -7.33
C ASP A 44 10.78 19.90 -7.01
N ARG A 45 10.66 20.37 -5.75
CA ARG A 45 11.23 21.66 -5.31
C ARG A 45 12.76 21.67 -5.30
N LEU A 46 13.40 20.52 -5.11
CA LEU A 46 14.84 20.36 -5.14
C LEU A 46 15.40 20.13 -6.57
N GLY A 47 14.53 20.11 -7.59
CA GLY A 47 14.93 19.91 -8.99
C GLY A 47 15.08 18.44 -9.41
N TYR A 48 14.64 17.50 -8.57
CA TYR A 48 14.69 16.04 -8.81
C TYR A 48 13.36 15.47 -9.34
N GLY A 49 12.62 16.22 -10.17
CA GLY A 49 11.30 15.79 -10.63
C GLY A 49 11.26 14.50 -11.46
N HIS A 50 12.39 14.04 -12.01
CA HIS A 50 12.50 12.73 -12.66
C HIS A 50 12.66 11.54 -11.70
N ALA A 51 12.83 11.77 -10.40
CA ALA A 51 13.00 10.71 -9.39
C ALA A 51 11.68 10.28 -8.73
N GLU A 52 10.54 10.56 -9.38
CA GLU A 52 9.19 10.23 -8.93
C GLU A 52 8.98 8.73 -8.63
N TRP A 53 9.71 7.85 -9.33
CA TRP A 53 9.74 6.41 -9.07
C TRP A 53 10.39 6.02 -7.73
N LEU A 54 11.30 6.85 -7.22
CA LEU A 54 12.11 6.54 -6.04
C LEU A 54 11.25 6.62 -4.76
N ALA A 55 10.43 7.68 -4.65
CA ALA A 55 9.46 7.81 -3.56
C ALA A 55 8.45 6.65 -3.59
N PHE A 56 7.97 6.27 -4.77
CA PHE A 56 7.08 5.12 -4.90
C PHE A 56 7.75 3.84 -4.41
N VAL A 57 8.95 3.49 -4.87
CA VAL A 57 9.64 2.25 -4.45
C VAL A 57 9.94 2.23 -2.95
N ILE A 58 10.42 3.35 -2.39
CA ILE A 58 10.83 3.43 -0.98
C ILE A 58 9.65 3.29 -0.03
N PHE A 59 8.50 3.89 -0.33
CA PHE A 59 7.37 3.91 0.59
C PHE A 59 6.32 2.86 0.26
N PHE A 60 6.06 2.57 -1.01
CA PHE A 60 5.01 1.64 -1.43
C PHE A 60 5.38 0.18 -1.16
N ILE A 61 6.60 -0.27 -1.51
CA ILE A 61 6.97 -1.70 -1.36
C ILE A 61 6.96 -2.13 0.11
N PRO A 62 7.57 -1.40 1.06
CA PRO A 62 7.51 -1.77 2.47
C PRO A 62 6.08 -1.73 3.03
N ALA A 63 5.29 -0.72 2.64
CA ALA A 63 3.90 -0.62 3.06
C ALA A 63 3.04 -1.77 2.53
N LEU A 64 3.27 -2.20 1.27
CA LEU A 64 2.60 -3.33 0.66
C LEU A 64 2.94 -4.64 1.39
N LEU A 65 4.21 -4.88 1.70
CA LEU A 65 4.63 -6.06 2.47
C LEU A 65 4.02 -6.06 3.87
N PHE A 66 3.97 -4.90 4.53
CA PHE A 66 3.36 -4.77 5.85
C PHE A 66 1.84 -4.98 5.80
N LEU A 67 1.15 -4.44 4.78
CA LEU A 67 -0.27 -4.69 4.53
C LEU A 67 -0.57 -6.16 4.29
N PHE A 68 0.24 -6.87 3.50
CA PHE A 68 0.09 -8.31 3.32
C PHE A 68 0.26 -9.08 4.64
N GLY A 69 1.21 -8.67 5.49
CA GLY A 69 1.39 -9.24 6.82
C GLY A 69 0.18 -9.04 7.73
N VAL A 70 -0.36 -7.82 7.75
CA VAL A 70 -1.57 -7.48 8.52
C VAL A 70 -2.79 -8.21 7.99
N ALA A 71 -2.99 -8.21 6.67
CA ALA A 71 -4.11 -8.88 6.02
C ALA A 71 -4.09 -10.39 6.29
N LYS A 72 -2.91 -11.04 6.26
CA LYS A 72 -2.77 -12.46 6.63
C LYS A 72 -3.11 -12.74 8.10
N ARG A 73 -2.91 -11.77 9.00
CA ARG A 73 -3.22 -11.91 10.43
C ARG A 73 -4.68 -11.68 10.76
N HIS A 74 -5.40 -10.96 9.90
CA HIS A 74 -6.78 -10.50 10.13
C HIS A 74 -7.81 -11.06 9.13
N SER A 75 -7.39 -11.95 8.23
CA SER A 75 -8.24 -12.85 7.45
C SER A 75 -8.35 -14.21 8.13
#